data_AF-A0A7C2QEM4-F1
#
_entry.id   AF-A0A7C2QEM4-F1
#
_cell.length_a   1.000
_cell.length_b   1.000
_cell.length_c   1.000
_cell.angle_alpha   90.00
_cell.angle_beta   90.00
_cell.angle_gamma   90.00
#
_symmetry.space_group_name_H-M   'P 1'
#
loop_
_entity.id
_entity.type
_entity.pdbx_description
1 polymer ?
#
loop_
_entity_poly.entity_id
_entity_poly.type
_entity_poly.pdbx_seq_one_letter_code
_entity_poly.pdbx_strand_id
1 'polypeptide(L)' 'MPKRGVRRSGDDPPSEEPRTYIVSFHIPKALLDALDRLVEMGVFNNRSEAIRTALFNLLREHRDVLERRQMMLGYR' A
#
# COMPACT_ATOMS: atom_id res chain seq x y z
N MET A 1 32.59 36.42 23.24
CA MET A 1 31.48 35.48 23.50
C MET A 1 30.39 35.66 22.44
N PRO A 2 30.32 34.87 21.35
CA PRO A 2 29.24 35.00 20.38
C PRO A 2 28.03 34.12 20.76
N LYS A 3 26.83 34.69 20.64
CA LYS A 3 25.55 34.05 20.94
C LYS A 3 25.23 32.97 19.90
N ARG A 4 24.97 31.76 20.39
CA ARG A 4 24.58 30.59 19.61
C ARG A 4 23.16 30.82 19.10
N GLY A 5 23.03 31.09 17.80
CA GLY A 5 21.74 31.17 17.12
C GLY A 5 21.00 29.84 17.27
N VAL A 6 19.83 29.90 17.91
CA VAL A 6 18.87 28.80 17.96
C VAL A 6 18.41 28.57 16.53
N ARG A 7 18.91 27.50 15.89
CA ARG A 7 18.32 26.99 14.65
C ARG A 7 16.93 26.50 15.01
N ARG A 8 15.89 27.18 14.52
CA ARG A 8 14.51 26.73 14.67
C ARG A 8 14.37 25.44 13.88
N SER A 9 14.11 24.34 14.58
CA SER A 9 13.65 23.09 13.98
C SER A 9 12.24 23.33 13.44
N GLY A 10 12.14 23.70 12.17
CA GLY A 10 10.86 23.99 11.51
C GLY A 10 10.88 23.83 10.00
N ASP A 11 11.95 23.26 9.45
CA ASP A 11 12.09 22.91 8.03
C ASP A 11 12.32 21.40 7.93
N ASP A 12 11.35 20.59 8.38
CA ASP A 12 11.25 19.23 7.86
C ASP A 12 10.66 19.37 6.44
N PRO A 13 11.40 19.01 5.38
CA PRO A 13 10.84 19.07 4.03
C PRO A 13 9.64 18.11 3.95
N PRO A 14 8.58 18.45 3.19
CA PRO A 14 7.50 17.51 2.93
C PRO A 14 8.12 16.25 2.35
N SER A 15 7.94 15.12 3.03
CA SER A 15 8.41 13.83 2.52
C SER A 15 7.74 13.58 1.18
N GLU A 16 8.51 13.71 0.09
CA GLU A 16 8.10 13.46 -1.29
C GLU A 16 7.92 11.95 -1.55
N GLU A 17 7.18 11.25 -0.69
CA GLU A 17 6.90 9.84 -0.94
C GLU A 17 5.82 9.72 -2.04
N PRO A 18 6.09 8.93 -3.08
CA PRO A 18 5.15 8.77 -4.18
C PRO A 18 3.87 8.10 -3.68
N ARG A 19 2.72 8.65 -4.06
CA ARG A 19 1.39 8.13 -3.69
C ARG A 19 1.09 6.74 -4.26
N THR A 20 1.92 6.23 -5.16
CA THR A 20 1.73 4.92 -5.82
C THR A 20 3.08 4.33 -6.18
N TYR A 21 3.24 3.04 -5.90
CA TYR A 21 4.42 2.25 -6.26
C TYR A 21 4.08 1.26 -7.36
N ILE A 22 4.98 1.07 -8.32
CA ILE A 22 4.89 0.01 -9.33
C ILE A 22 5.62 -1.21 -8.79
N VAL A 23 4.93 -2.36 -8.78
CA VAL A 23 5.48 -3.63 -8.30
C VAL A 23 5.35 -4.70 -9.38
N SER A 24 6.36 -5.56 -9.47
CA SER A 24 6.37 -6.73 -10.37
C SER A 24 6.36 -8.00 -9.52
N PHE A 25 5.53 -8.98 -9.88
CA PHE A 25 5.44 -10.25 -9.17
C PHE A 25 5.08 -11.39 -10.13
N HIS A 26 5.41 -12.61 -9.74
CA HIS A 26 5.06 -13.80 -10.50
C HIS A 26 3.66 -14.27 -10.09
N ILE A 27 2.84 -14.60 -11.08
CA ILE A 27 1.49 -15.16 -10.89
C ILE A 27 1.30 -16.39 -11.76
N PRO A 28 0.56 -17.41 -11.27
CA PRO A 28 0.12 -18.50 -12.12
C PRO A 28 -0.71 -17.98 -13.30
N LYS A 29 -0.44 -18.49 -14.51
CA LYS A 29 -1.14 -18.06 -15.73
C LYS A 29 -2.66 -18.18 -15.60
N ALA A 30 -3.15 -19.27 -15.01
CA ALA A 30 -4.58 -19.47 -14.81
C ALA A 30 -5.25 -18.36 -13.98
N LEU A 31 -4.53 -17.76 -13.02
CA LEU A 31 -5.04 -16.66 -12.22
C LEU A 31 -5.06 -15.35 -13.02
N LEU A 32 -4.03 -15.12 -13.85
CA LEU A 32 -4.00 -13.99 -14.76
C LEU A 32 -5.15 -14.06 -15.78
N ASP A 33 -5.37 -15.23 -16.36
CA ASP A 33 -6.45 -15.44 -17.34
C ASP A 33 -7.83 -15.21 -16.71
N ALA A 34 -8.02 -15.62 -15.45
CA ALA A 34 -9.26 -15.35 -14.71
C ALA A 34 -9.43 -13.85 -14.41
N LEU A 35 -8.35 -13.15 -14.06
CA LEU A 35 -8.36 -11.70 -13.85
C LEU A 35 -8.71 -10.95 -15.15
N ASP A 36 -8.15 -11.39 -16.27
CA ASP A 36 -8.39 -10.79 -17.59
C ASP A 36 -9.85 -10.90 -18.01
N ARG A 37 -10.49 -12.05 -17.78
CA ARG A 37 -11.93 -12.22 -18.04
C ARG A 37 -12.78 -11.20 -17.28
N LEU A 38 -12.42 -10.89 -16.03
CA LEU A 38 -13.15 -9.87 -15.26
C LEU A 38 -13.03 -8.48 -15.87
N VAL A 39 -11.87 -8.16 -16.44
CA VAL A 39 -11.66 -6.89 -17.16
C VAL A 39 -12.40 -6.89 -18.50
N GLU A 40 -12.33 -7.98 -19.27
CA GLU A 40 -13.03 -8.14 -20.55
C GLU A 40 -14.55 -8.06 -20.40
N MET A 41 -15.09 -8.60 -19.31
CA MET A 41 -16.51 -8.50 -18.96
C MET A 41 -16.93 -7.10 -18.50
N GLY A 42 -16.00 -6.16 -18.34
CA GLY A 42 -16.27 -4.80 -17.88
C GLY A 42 -16.54 -4.70 -16.37
N VAL A 43 -16.23 -5.73 -15.58
CA VAL A 43 -16.37 -5.69 -14.11
C VAL A 43 -15.34 -4.73 -13.50
N PHE A 44 -14.16 -4.68 -14.10
CA PHE A 44 -13.10 -3.72 -13.74
C PHE A 44 -12.56 -3.05 -15.01
N ASN A 45 -12.11 -1.81 -14.90
CA ASN A 45 -11.59 -1.08 -16.06
C ASN A 45 -10.20 -1.57 -16.47
N ASN A 46 -9.43 -2.12 -15.54
CA ASN A 46 -8.09 -2.64 -15.79
C ASN A 46 -7.64 -3.63 -14.69
N ARG A 47 -6.56 -4.37 -14.98
CA ARG A 47 -5.95 -5.33 -14.04
C ARG A 47 -5.55 -4.69 -12.70
N SER A 48 -4.98 -3.49 -12.73
CA SER A 48 -4.51 -2.81 -11.51
C SER A 48 -5.66 -2.46 -10.57
N GLU A 49 -6.80 -2.04 -11.10
CA GLU A 49 -8.03 -1.81 -10.33
C GLU A 49 -8.55 -3.10 -9.69
N ALA A 50 -8.63 -4.18 -10.47
CA ALA A 50 -9.07 -5.48 -9.99
C ALA A 50 -8.17 -6.01 -8.87
N ILE A 51 -6.84 -5.93 -9.05
CA ILE A 51 -5.85 -6.37 -8.04
C ILE A 51 -5.96 -5.51 -6.77
N ARG A 52 -6.05 -4.18 -6.89
CA ARG A 52 -6.20 -3.29 -5.72
C ARG A 52 -7.48 -3.59 -4.95
N THR A 53 -8.59 -3.83 -5.65
CA THR A 53 -9.87 -4.18 -5.02
C THR A 53 -9.78 -5.52 -4.29
N ALA A 54 -9.17 -6.52 -4.92
CA ALA A 54 -8.96 -7.83 -4.30
C ALA A 54 -8.10 -7.73 -3.04
N LEU A 55 -6.98 -6.98 -3.10
CA LEU A 55 -6.12 -6.74 -1.94
C LEU A 55 -6.83 -5.98 -0.82
N PHE A 56 -7.59 -4.92 -1.15
CA PHE A 56 -8.36 -4.18 -0.15
C PHE A 56 -9.38 -5.07 0.56
N ASN A 57 -10.12 -5.89 -0.19
CA ASN A 57 -11.10 -6.81 0.38
C ASN A 57 -10.43 -7.85 1.29
N LEU A 58 -9.32 -8.44 0.85
CA LEU A 58 -8.53 -9.39 1.62
C LEU A 58 -8.03 -8.75 2.94
N LEU A 59 -7.44 -7.56 2.87
CA LEU A 59 -6.94 -6.85 4.04
C LEU A 59 -8.07 -6.45 5.00
N ARG A 60 -9.23 -6.06 4.47
CA ARG A 60 -10.41 -5.73 5.26
C ARG A 60 -10.95 -6.97 6.00
N GLU A 61 -11.02 -8.11 5.32
CA GLU A 61 -11.45 -9.38 5.91
C GLU A 61 -10.50 -9.86 7.02
N HIS A 62 -9.20 -9.61 6.86
CA HIS A 62 -8.18 -9.98 7.84
C HIS A 62 -7.76 -8.85 8.78
N ARG A 63 -8.52 -7.76 8.85
CA ARG A 63 -8.17 -6.60 9.67
C ARG A 63 -7.97 -6.99 11.15
N ASP A 64 -8.85 -7.83 11.68
CA ASP A 64 -8.74 -8.34 13.05
C ASP A 64 -7.47 -9.19 13.27
N VAL A 65 -6.99 -9.90 12.24
CA VAL A 65 -5.75 -10.70 12.28
C VAL A 65 -4.53 -9.79 12.26
N LEU A 66 -4.56 -8.72 11.48
CA LEU A 66 -3.48 -7.73 11.40
C LEU A 66 -3.37 -6.88 12.67
N GLU A 67 -4.49 -6.47 13.26
CA GLU A 67 -4.53 -5.74 14.53
C GLU A 67 -4.01 -6.62 15.69
N ARG A 68 -4.37 -7.91 15.72
CA ARG A 68 -3.78 -8.89 16.66
C ARG A 68 -2.27 -9.06 16.48
N ARG A 69 -1.75 -8.91 15.25
CA ARG A 69 -0.31 -8.98 14.96
C ARG A 69 0.43 -7.71 15.36
N GLN A 70 -0.19 -6.53 15.21
CA GLN A 70 0.34 -5.27 15.73
C GLN A 70 0.44 -5.29 17.27
N MET A 71 -0.49 -5.96 17.96
CA MET A 71 -0.42 -6.13 19.42
C MET A 71 0.75 -7.03 19.90
N MET A 72 1.32 -7.86 19.02
CA MET A 72 2.50 -8.69 19.30
C MET A 72 3.84 -8.06 18.92
N LEU A 73 3.85 -6.94 18.19
CA LEU A 73 5.09 -6.25 17.78
C LEU A 73 5.22 -4.92 18.51
N GLY A 74 5.12 -4.96 19.84
CA GLY A 74 5.25 -3.80 20.71
C GLY A 74 6.37 -2.85 20.28
N TYR A 75 5.96 -1.71 19.72
CA TYR A 75 6.84 -0.56 19.55
C TYR A 75 6.75 0.27 20.82
N ARG A 76 7.83 0.18 21.59
CA ARG A 76 8.21 1.13 22.64
C ARG A 76 9.05 2.23 22.03
#